data_AF-A6EP29-F1
#
_entry.id   AF-A6EP29-F1
#
_cell.length_a   1.000
_cell.length_b   1.000
_cell.length_c   1.000
_cell.angle_alpha   90.00
_cell.angle_beta   90.00
_cell.angle_gamma   90.00
#
_symmetry.space_group_name_H-M   'P 1'
#
loop_
_entity.id
_entity.type
_entity.pdbx_description
1 polymer ?
#
loop_
_entity_poly.entity_id
_entity_poly.type
_entity_poly.pdbx_seq_one_letter_code
_entity_poly.pdbx_strand_id
1 'polypeptide(L)'
;MKNEFNKGKIVITLILSLIILFTIFGNYYIQQISGWASPISISVILGLLFFIGIKMVIWIIKIYKFRTQLKLKALIPFIIYSITFLLIFISPNWLYADNYLSEIKYRGCYEGTINTGTIYFRESREFEYRHVGIFGFTKFVKGNWTKNGDTIIIKYENKTPKFVGDRLLMTETEFRYISNDTIDKKRTKFYRGYCKGLN
;
A
#
# COMPACT_ATOMS: atom_id res chain seq x y z
N MET A 1 -15.33 29.31 -31.88
CA MET A 1 -15.52 28.76 -30.51
C MET A 1 -14.49 29.43 -29.60
N LYS A 2 -14.91 30.30 -28.68
CA LYS A 2 -14.01 31.01 -27.75
C LYS A 2 -13.31 29.96 -26.87
N ASN A 3 -12.05 29.71 -27.14
CA ASN A 3 -11.18 28.88 -26.30
C ASN A 3 -10.82 29.71 -25.05
N GLU A 4 -11.84 30.00 -24.23
CA GLU A 4 -11.67 30.78 -23.02
C GLU A 4 -10.85 29.97 -22.04
N PHE A 5 -9.70 30.53 -21.71
CA PHE A 5 -8.83 30.08 -20.64
C PHE A 5 -9.62 30.06 -19.34
N ASN A 6 -10.18 28.89 -19.02
CA ASN A 6 -11.00 28.73 -17.82
C ASN A 6 -10.07 28.35 -16.67
N LYS A 7 -9.66 29.37 -15.90
CA LYS A 7 -8.86 29.20 -14.67
C LYS A 7 -9.43 28.12 -13.75
N GLY A 8 -10.76 28.05 -13.63
CA GLY A 8 -11.45 27.04 -12.81
C GLY A 8 -11.14 25.61 -13.25
N LYS A 9 -11.04 25.32 -14.56
CA LYS A 9 -10.67 23.98 -15.04
C LYS A 9 -9.25 23.58 -14.66
N ILE A 10 -8.32 24.53 -14.68
CA ILE A 10 -6.92 24.28 -14.28
C ILE A 10 -6.87 23.99 -12.77
N VAL A 11 -7.55 24.82 -11.96
CA VAL A 11 -7.63 24.63 -10.51
C VAL A 11 -8.23 23.26 -10.16
N ILE A 12 -9.35 22.87 -10.78
CA ILE A 12 -9.96 21.55 -10.57
C ILE A 12 -8.99 20.42 -10.96
N THR A 13 -8.30 20.55 -12.09
CA THR A 13 -7.32 19.56 -12.56
C THR A 13 -6.15 19.40 -11.57
N LEU A 14 -5.67 20.53 -11.04
CA LEU A 14 -4.63 20.56 -10.02
C LEU A 14 -5.11 19.88 -8.73
N ILE A 15 -6.29 20.24 -8.24
CA ILE A 15 -6.88 19.66 -7.02
C ILE A 15 -7.05 18.15 -7.16
N LEU A 16 -7.62 17.67 -8.27
CA LEU A 16 -7.78 16.23 -8.51
C LEU A 16 -6.44 15.50 -8.56
N SER A 17 -5.43 16.12 -9.19
CA SER A 17 -4.07 15.56 -9.26
C SER A 17 -3.41 15.51 -7.88
N LEU A 18 -3.61 16.52 -7.03
CA LEU A 18 -3.09 16.52 -5.66
C LEU A 18 -3.81 15.48 -4.79
N ILE A 19 -5.15 15.37 -4.91
CA ILE A 19 -5.93 14.37 -4.17
C ILE A 19 -5.47 12.96 -4.51
N ILE A 20 -5.30 12.64 -5.80
CA ILE A 20 -4.90 11.28 -6.19
C ILE A 20 -3.48 10.97 -5.71
N LEU A 21 -2.54 11.91 -5.84
CA LEU A 21 -1.19 11.73 -5.32
C LEU A 21 -1.23 11.53 -3.80
N PHE A 22 -1.91 12.41 -3.06
CA PHE A 22 -2.01 12.30 -1.60
C PHE A 22 -2.65 10.98 -1.16
N THR A 23 -3.67 10.51 -1.88
CA THR A 23 -4.32 9.23 -1.58
C THR A 23 -3.38 8.05 -1.81
N ILE A 24 -2.60 8.07 -2.89
CA ILE A 24 -1.63 7.02 -3.20
C ILE A 24 -0.47 7.04 -2.18
N PHE A 25 0.11 8.20 -1.88
CA PHE A 25 1.17 8.35 -0.89
C PHE A 25 0.70 8.01 0.54
N GLY A 26 -0.53 8.41 0.88
CA GLY A 26 -1.14 8.15 2.18
C GLY A 26 -1.67 6.72 2.35
N ASN A 27 -1.72 5.91 1.29
CA ASN A 27 -2.36 4.60 1.30
C ASN A 27 -1.78 3.66 2.38
N TYR A 28 -0.47 3.72 2.63
CA TYR A 28 0.15 2.96 3.73
C TYR A 28 -0.50 3.29 5.09
N TYR A 29 -0.68 4.58 5.38
CA TYR A 29 -1.31 5.03 6.63
C TYR A 29 -2.81 4.71 6.66
N ILE A 30 -3.51 4.83 5.53
CA ILE A 30 -4.92 4.44 5.43
C ILE A 30 -5.10 2.94 5.72
N GLN A 31 -4.18 2.10 5.26
CA GLN A 31 -4.20 0.67 5.54
C GLN A 31 -3.96 0.33 7.03
N GLN A 32 -3.33 1.22 7.81
CA GLN A 32 -3.15 1.02 9.26
C GLN A 32 -4.47 1.15 10.04
N ILE A 33 -5.42 1.95 9.54
CA ILE A 33 -6.77 2.07 10.12
C ILE A 33 -7.48 0.69 10.16
N SER A 34 -7.02 -0.25 9.34
CA SER A 34 -7.52 -1.62 9.21
C SER A 34 -8.98 -1.68 8.72
N GLY A 35 -9.38 -2.86 8.29
CA GLY A 35 -10.72 -3.18 7.84
C GLY A 35 -11.08 -2.65 6.46
N TRP A 36 -12.28 -2.06 6.35
CA TRP A 36 -12.86 -1.58 5.09
C TRP A 36 -12.17 -0.35 4.51
N ALA A 37 -11.33 0.33 5.30
CA ALA A 37 -10.56 1.48 4.82
C ALA A 37 -9.69 1.13 3.61
N SER A 38 -9.07 -0.07 3.62
CA SER A 38 -8.22 -0.55 2.51
C SER A 38 -9.01 -0.71 1.20
N PRO A 39 -10.03 -1.57 1.09
CA PRO A 39 -10.74 -1.76 -0.18
C PRO A 39 -11.45 -0.48 -0.66
N ILE A 40 -11.94 0.37 0.25
CA ILE A 40 -12.50 1.67 -0.11
C ILE A 40 -11.42 2.56 -0.72
N SER A 41 -10.26 2.68 -0.09
CA SER A 41 -9.15 3.51 -0.59
C SER A 41 -8.66 3.04 -1.97
N ILE A 42 -8.51 1.74 -2.17
CA ILE A 42 -8.13 1.15 -3.46
C ILE A 42 -9.18 1.48 -4.52
N SER A 43 -10.46 1.32 -4.19
CA SER A 43 -11.56 1.63 -5.12
C SER A 43 -11.59 3.12 -5.50
N VAL A 44 -11.36 4.02 -4.54
CA VAL A 44 -11.26 5.47 -4.78
C VAL A 44 -10.08 5.78 -5.69
N ILE A 45 -8.90 5.20 -5.44
CA ILE A 45 -7.70 5.39 -6.28
C ILE A 45 -8.00 4.93 -7.72
N LEU A 46 -8.56 3.73 -7.89
CA LEU A 46 -8.90 3.19 -9.21
C LEU A 46 -9.93 4.06 -9.94
N GLY A 47 -10.96 4.52 -9.23
CA GLY A 47 -11.97 5.42 -9.80
C GLY A 47 -11.39 6.76 -10.25
N LEU A 48 -10.50 7.36 -9.45
CA LEU A 48 -9.81 8.60 -9.81
C LEU A 48 -8.86 8.41 -11.00
N LEU A 49 -8.09 7.32 -11.02
CA LEU A 49 -7.22 6.97 -12.15
C LEU A 49 -8.01 6.81 -13.44
N PHE A 50 -9.12 6.08 -13.39
CA PHE A 50 -10.01 5.87 -14.53
C PHE A 50 -10.59 7.20 -15.04
N PHE A 51 -11.07 8.06 -14.14
CA PHE A 51 -11.59 9.38 -14.49
C PHE A 51 -10.52 10.26 -15.14
N ILE A 52 -9.31 10.31 -14.58
CA ILE A 52 -8.18 11.06 -15.15
C ILE A 52 -7.81 10.51 -16.53
N GLY A 53 -7.78 9.17 -16.69
CA GLY A 53 -7.53 8.50 -17.97
C GLY A 53 -8.52 8.93 -19.06
N ILE A 54 -9.83 8.91 -18.76
CA ILE A 54 -10.86 9.41 -19.68
C ILE A 54 -10.60 10.87 -20.06
N LYS A 55 -10.29 11.73 -19.09
CA LYS A 55 -9.99 13.14 -19.36
C LYS A 55 -8.77 13.31 -20.26
N MET A 56 -7.72 12.52 -20.06
CA MET A 56 -6.53 12.52 -20.92
C MET A 56 -6.88 12.13 -22.36
N VAL A 57 -7.66 11.06 -22.57
CA VAL A 57 -8.09 10.64 -23.92
C VAL A 57 -8.89 11.75 -24.61
N ILE A 58 -9.85 12.37 -23.92
CA ILE A 58 -10.62 13.50 -24.46
C ILE A 58 -9.69 14.67 -24.84
N TRP A 59 -8.67 14.94 -24.02
CA TRP A 59 -7.69 15.98 -24.30
C TRP A 59 -6.84 15.66 -25.53
N ILE A 60 -6.37 14.41 -25.67
CA ILE A 60 -5.61 13.96 -26.86
C ILE A 60 -6.43 14.16 -28.12
N ILE A 61 -7.71 13.75 -28.13
CA ILE A 61 -8.61 13.94 -29.28
C ILE A 61 -8.77 15.43 -29.63
N LYS A 62 -8.92 16.30 -28.61
CA LYS A 62 -9.01 17.75 -28.81
C LYS A 62 -7.72 18.33 -29.37
N ILE A 63 -6.57 17.88 -28.87
CA ILE A 63 -5.26 18.32 -29.34
C ILE A 63 -5.10 17.97 -30.82
N TYR A 64 -5.44 16.73 -31.18
CA TYR A 64 -5.37 16.26 -32.55
C TYR A 64 -6.30 17.05 -33.50
N LYS A 65 -7.57 17.23 -33.12
CA LYS A 65 -8.58 17.90 -33.94
C LYS A 65 -8.32 19.40 -34.14
N PHE A 66 -7.75 20.08 -33.14
CA PHE A 66 -7.58 21.54 -33.14
C PHE A 66 -6.11 21.99 -33.18
N ARG A 67 -5.20 21.13 -33.66
CA ARG A 67 -3.73 21.33 -33.63
C ARG A 67 -3.25 22.69 -34.12
N THR A 68 -3.91 23.27 -35.13
CA THR A 68 -3.52 24.54 -35.74
C THR A 68 -3.99 25.79 -34.97
N GLN A 69 -4.89 25.62 -33.98
CA GLN A 69 -5.51 26.72 -33.24
C GLN A 69 -5.28 26.63 -31.71
N LEU A 70 -4.45 25.67 -31.28
CA LEU A 70 -4.18 25.46 -29.85
C LEU A 70 -3.22 26.52 -29.30
N LYS A 71 -3.69 27.22 -28.27
CA LYS A 71 -2.84 28.06 -27.44
C LYS A 71 -2.16 27.18 -26.39
N LEU A 72 -0.89 27.46 -26.08
CA LEU A 72 -0.10 26.75 -25.06
C LEU A 72 -0.85 26.64 -23.71
N LYS A 73 -1.57 27.70 -23.32
CA LYS A 73 -2.36 27.74 -22.08
C LYS A 73 -3.48 26.68 -22.02
N ALA A 74 -4.01 26.24 -23.16
CA ALA A 74 -5.01 25.18 -23.21
C ALA A 74 -4.41 23.79 -22.95
N LEU A 75 -3.09 23.62 -23.07
CA LEU A 75 -2.40 22.35 -22.82
C LEU A 75 -2.09 22.12 -21.33
N ILE A 76 -2.21 23.14 -20.48
CA ILE A 76 -1.84 23.07 -19.06
C ILE A 76 -2.52 21.88 -18.34
N PRO A 77 -3.85 21.65 -18.45
CA PRO A 77 -4.49 20.51 -17.78
C PRO A 77 -3.94 19.16 -18.24
N PHE A 78 -3.65 19.02 -19.54
CA PHE A 78 -3.08 17.81 -20.10
C PHE A 78 -1.66 17.56 -19.57
N ILE A 79 -0.84 18.61 -19.48
CA ILE A 79 0.50 18.55 -18.90
C ILE A 79 0.43 18.12 -17.42
N ILE A 80 -0.47 18.73 -16.63
CA ILE A 80 -0.65 18.36 -15.22
C ILE A 80 -1.01 16.88 -15.09
N TYR A 81 -2.01 16.38 -15.82
CA TYR A 81 -2.36 14.95 -15.75
C TYR A 81 -1.22 14.04 -16.19
N SER A 82 -0.47 14.43 -17.23
CA SER A 82 0.68 13.66 -17.72
C SER A 82 1.79 13.56 -16.66
N ILE A 83 2.10 14.68 -15.99
CA ILE A 83 3.07 14.71 -14.88
C ILE A 83 2.56 13.84 -13.73
N THR A 84 1.29 13.96 -13.35
CA THR A 84 0.69 13.14 -12.29
C THR A 84 0.82 11.65 -12.61
N PHE A 85 0.52 11.24 -13.84
CA PHE A 85 0.64 9.85 -14.27
C PHE A 85 2.09 9.38 -14.23
N LEU A 86 3.01 10.19 -14.76
CA LEU A 86 4.45 9.90 -14.74
C LEU A 86 4.98 9.75 -13.30
N LEU A 87 4.56 10.62 -12.38
CA LEU A 87 4.89 10.49 -10.96
C LEU A 87 4.39 9.17 -10.40
N ILE A 88 3.14 8.78 -10.67
CA ILE A 88 2.59 7.50 -10.19
C ILE A 88 3.40 6.30 -10.71
N PHE A 89 3.84 6.33 -11.99
CA PHE A 89 4.61 5.24 -12.61
C PHE A 89 6.08 5.18 -12.21
N ILE A 90 6.72 6.32 -11.94
CA ILE A 90 8.13 6.37 -11.50
C ILE A 90 8.25 6.17 -9.99
N SER A 91 7.19 6.48 -9.26
CA SER A 91 7.17 6.41 -7.80
C SER A 91 6.90 5.04 -7.15
N PRO A 92 6.84 3.84 -7.80
CA PRO A 92 6.67 2.57 -7.07
C PRO A 92 7.66 2.44 -5.92
N ASN A 93 8.91 2.83 -6.17
CA ASN A 93 9.97 2.76 -5.16
C ASN A 93 9.80 3.80 -4.04
N TRP A 94 9.38 5.04 -4.33
CA TRP A 94 9.14 6.06 -3.30
C TRP A 94 7.83 5.83 -2.51
N LEU A 95 6.93 5.00 -3.04
CA LEU A 95 5.64 4.68 -2.43
C LEU A 95 5.71 3.56 -1.39
N TYR A 96 6.84 2.85 -1.28
CA TYR A 96 7.04 1.91 -0.19
C TYR A 96 7.36 2.68 1.08
N ALA A 97 6.41 2.68 2.02
CA ALA A 97 6.65 3.18 3.37
C ALA A 97 7.88 2.53 4.02
N ASP A 98 8.27 1.34 3.58
CA ASP A 98 9.50 0.66 4.01
C ASP A 98 10.77 1.51 3.83
N ASN A 99 10.81 2.47 2.91
CA ASN A 99 11.97 3.37 2.74
C ASN A 99 12.06 4.46 3.82
N TYR A 100 10.96 4.77 4.48
CA TYR A 100 10.89 5.79 5.54
C TYR A 100 10.86 5.17 6.94
N LEU A 101 10.79 3.84 7.00
CA LEU A 101 10.80 3.06 8.22
C LEU A 101 12.19 2.45 8.41
N SER A 102 12.48 2.00 9.63
CA SER A 102 13.73 1.29 9.91
C SER A 102 13.83 0.00 9.10
N GLU A 103 15.07 -0.44 8.85
CA GLU A 103 15.34 -1.64 8.06
C GLU A 103 14.67 -2.88 8.65
N ILE A 104 14.25 -3.78 7.76
CA ILE A 104 13.56 -5.01 8.15
C ILE A 104 14.62 -6.07 8.46
N LYS A 105 14.80 -6.36 9.75
CA LYS A 105 15.73 -7.37 10.24
C LYS A 105 15.28 -8.78 9.95
N TYR A 106 13.99 -9.05 10.20
CA TYR A 106 13.38 -10.33 9.88
C TYR A 106 12.02 -10.12 9.23
N ARG A 107 11.71 -10.98 8.25
CA ARG A 107 10.46 -10.96 7.50
C ARG A 107 9.93 -12.37 7.40
N GLY A 108 8.63 -12.52 7.57
CA GLY A 108 7.92 -13.76 7.29
C GLY A 108 6.68 -13.52 6.43
N CYS A 109 6.38 -14.48 5.55
CA CYS A 109 5.16 -14.50 4.77
C CYS A 109 4.39 -15.80 4.96
N TYR A 110 3.08 -15.66 5.11
CA TYR A 110 2.10 -16.70 5.04
C TYR A 110 1.26 -16.43 3.79
N GLU A 111 1.19 -17.40 2.90
CA GLU A 111 0.27 -17.40 1.77
C GLU A 111 -0.84 -18.42 2.08
N GLY A 112 -2.08 -18.07 1.82
CA GLY A 112 -3.20 -19.00 1.70
C GLY A 112 -3.91 -18.74 0.38
N THR A 113 -4.86 -19.60 0.01
CA THR A 113 -5.53 -19.54 -1.29
C THR A 113 -6.19 -18.19 -1.59
N ILE A 114 -6.69 -17.50 -0.56
CA ILE A 114 -7.44 -16.23 -0.69
C ILE A 114 -6.96 -15.15 0.28
N ASN A 115 -5.90 -15.42 1.04
CA ASN A 115 -5.38 -14.50 2.03
C ASN A 115 -3.86 -14.56 2.12
N THR A 116 -3.26 -13.44 2.49
CA THR A 116 -1.81 -13.34 2.65
C THR A 116 -1.51 -12.59 3.94
N GLY A 117 -0.65 -13.16 4.78
CA GLY A 117 -0.15 -12.54 5.99
C GLY A 117 1.33 -12.24 5.85
N THR A 118 1.76 -11.06 6.26
CA THR A 118 3.17 -10.67 6.31
C THR A 118 3.49 -10.16 7.71
N ILE A 119 4.62 -10.60 8.25
CA ILE A 119 5.19 -10.09 9.49
C ILE A 119 6.53 -9.42 9.19
N TYR A 120 6.75 -8.28 9.81
CA TYR A 120 7.99 -7.53 9.74
C TYR A 120 8.50 -7.28 11.16
N PHE A 121 9.77 -7.60 11.38
CA PHE A 121 10.52 -7.29 12.58
C PHE A 121 11.63 -6.33 12.19
N ARG A 122 11.51 -5.08 12.59
CA ARG A 122 12.44 -4.03 12.18
C ARG A 122 13.58 -3.87 13.17
N GLU A 123 14.70 -3.29 12.71
CA GLU A 123 15.86 -2.99 13.56
C GLU A 123 15.53 -2.05 14.72
N SER A 124 14.57 -1.14 14.53
CA SER A 124 14.05 -0.25 15.59
C SER A 124 13.31 -0.97 16.72
N ARG A 125 13.21 -2.32 16.66
CA ARG A 125 12.39 -3.17 17.54
C ARG A 125 10.89 -3.02 17.35
N GLU A 126 10.46 -2.38 16.28
CA GLU A 126 9.05 -2.32 15.87
C GLU A 126 8.63 -3.60 15.17
N PHE A 127 7.42 -4.05 15.48
CA PHE A 127 6.76 -5.20 14.89
C PHE A 127 5.55 -4.72 14.10
N GLU A 128 5.42 -5.22 12.87
CA GLU A 128 4.25 -5.02 12.03
C GLU A 128 3.72 -6.36 11.54
N TYR A 129 2.41 -6.51 11.62
CA TYR A 129 1.69 -7.58 10.95
C TYR A 129 0.64 -7.00 10.01
N ARG A 130 0.68 -7.43 8.76
CA ARG A 130 -0.29 -7.08 7.74
C ARG A 130 -0.90 -8.35 7.16
N HIS A 131 -2.20 -8.48 7.32
CA HIS A 131 -3.01 -9.51 6.69
C HIS A 131 -3.91 -8.90 5.63
N VAL A 132 -3.87 -9.42 4.42
CA VAL A 132 -4.80 -9.11 3.35
C VAL A 132 -5.73 -10.32 3.22
N GLY A 133 -7.01 -10.11 3.49
CA GLY A 133 -8.06 -11.12 3.32
C GLY A 133 -8.79 -10.97 1.99
N ILE A 134 -9.88 -11.72 1.87
CA ILE A 134 -10.77 -11.66 0.71
C ILE A 134 -11.28 -10.23 0.46
N PHE A 135 -11.43 -9.87 -0.80
CA PHE A 135 -11.81 -8.51 -1.25
C PHE A 135 -10.88 -7.38 -0.77
N GLY A 136 -9.63 -7.68 -0.42
CA GLY A 136 -8.66 -6.66 -0.03
C GLY A 136 -8.87 -6.08 1.37
N PHE A 137 -9.70 -6.72 2.20
CA PHE A 137 -9.85 -6.36 3.61
C PHE A 137 -8.50 -6.54 4.32
N THR A 138 -7.95 -5.47 4.87
CA THR A 138 -6.66 -5.54 5.56
C THR A 138 -6.85 -5.58 7.06
N LYS A 139 -6.00 -6.33 7.75
CA LYS A 139 -5.81 -6.21 9.18
C LYS A 139 -4.37 -5.83 9.43
N PHE A 140 -4.18 -4.70 10.09
CA PHE A 140 -2.89 -4.17 10.44
C PHE A 140 -2.72 -4.19 11.96
N VAL A 141 -1.58 -4.66 12.42
CA VAL A 141 -1.28 -4.76 13.85
C VAL A 141 0.15 -4.30 14.08
N LYS A 142 0.34 -3.49 15.12
CA LYS A 142 1.64 -2.99 15.56
C LYS A 142 1.99 -3.48 16.95
N GLY A 143 3.29 -3.49 17.21
CA GLY A 143 3.85 -3.80 18.51
C GLY A 143 5.34 -3.51 18.53
N ASN A 144 5.96 -3.91 19.62
CA ASN A 144 7.40 -4.02 19.73
C ASN A 144 7.80 -5.49 19.83
N TRP A 145 9.03 -5.81 19.48
CA TRP A 145 9.56 -7.16 19.60
C TRP A 145 10.91 -7.19 20.28
N THR A 146 11.19 -8.32 20.92
CA THR A 146 12.50 -8.68 21.45
C THR A 146 12.83 -10.12 21.05
N LYS A 147 14.12 -10.47 21.04
CA LYS A 147 14.59 -11.83 20.73
C LYS A 147 15.38 -12.37 21.91
N ASN A 148 15.05 -13.60 22.32
CA ASN A 148 15.75 -14.38 23.32
C ASN A 148 16.11 -15.75 22.72
N GLY A 149 17.39 -15.96 22.40
CA GLY A 149 17.81 -17.11 21.60
C GLY A 149 17.04 -17.17 20.29
N ASP A 150 16.42 -18.31 19.99
CA ASP A 150 15.61 -18.50 18.78
C ASP A 150 14.15 -18.05 18.92
N THR A 151 13.77 -17.51 20.09
CA THR A 151 12.40 -17.06 20.34
C THR A 151 12.27 -15.56 20.17
N ILE A 152 11.30 -15.13 19.35
CA ILE A 152 10.85 -13.75 19.25
C ILE A 152 9.62 -13.57 20.14
N ILE A 153 9.64 -12.54 20.97
CA ILE A 153 8.55 -12.14 21.86
C ILE A 153 7.97 -10.83 21.32
N ILE A 154 6.66 -10.78 21.12
CA ILE A 154 5.94 -9.63 20.57
C ILE A 154 5.06 -9.03 21.67
N LYS A 155 5.25 -7.73 21.91
CA LYS A 155 4.38 -6.92 22.75
C LYS A 155 3.54 -6.01 21.87
N TYR A 156 2.26 -6.34 21.72
CA TYR A 156 1.31 -5.57 20.92
C TYR A 156 1.00 -4.21 21.56
N GLU A 157 0.82 -3.17 20.72
CA GLU A 157 0.31 -1.87 21.18
C GLU A 157 -1.17 -1.98 21.59
N ASN A 158 -1.92 -2.84 20.89
CA ASN A 158 -3.34 -3.07 21.08
C ASN A 158 -3.61 -4.53 21.47
N LYS A 159 -4.86 -4.99 21.35
CA LYS A 159 -5.22 -6.40 21.65
C LYS A 159 -4.43 -7.38 20.79
N THR A 160 -3.84 -8.38 21.45
CA THR A 160 -3.15 -9.50 20.81
C THR A 160 -4.06 -10.18 19.78
N PRO A 161 -3.65 -10.25 18.50
CA PRO A 161 -4.43 -10.96 17.50
C PRO A 161 -4.38 -12.46 17.80
N LYS A 162 -5.55 -13.10 17.86
CA LYS A 162 -5.67 -14.55 18.11
C LYS A 162 -4.82 -15.41 17.18
N PHE A 163 -4.55 -14.92 15.96
CA PHE A 163 -3.84 -15.68 14.93
C PHE A 163 -2.31 -15.51 14.94
N VAL A 164 -1.72 -14.43 15.51
CA VAL A 164 -0.25 -14.26 15.55
C VAL A 164 0.38 -14.69 16.89
N GLY A 165 -0.40 -14.70 17.98
CA GLY A 165 0.16 -15.01 19.31
C GLY A 165 1.25 -14.01 19.74
N ASP A 166 1.88 -14.20 20.89
CA ASP A 166 2.89 -13.29 21.46
C ASP A 166 4.31 -13.87 21.41
N ARG A 167 4.48 -15.15 21.09
CA ARG A 167 5.77 -15.84 21.03
C ARG A 167 5.90 -16.63 19.72
N LEU A 168 7.02 -16.43 19.04
CA LEU A 168 7.38 -17.10 17.80
C LEU A 168 8.76 -17.75 17.91
N LEU A 169 8.85 -19.05 17.63
CA LEU A 169 10.10 -19.73 17.38
C LEU A 169 10.57 -19.41 15.96
N MET A 170 11.74 -18.79 15.84
CA MET A 170 12.39 -18.53 14.58
C MET A 170 13.34 -19.69 14.25
N THR A 171 13.01 -20.43 13.21
CA THR A 171 13.87 -21.47 12.64
C THR A 171 14.64 -20.92 11.43
N GLU A 172 15.45 -21.74 10.78
CA GLU A 172 16.14 -21.35 9.55
C GLU A 172 15.19 -20.94 8.42
N THR A 173 14.02 -21.58 8.32
CA THR A 173 13.12 -21.44 7.17
C THR A 173 11.78 -20.80 7.50
N GLU A 174 11.40 -20.72 8.78
CA GLU A 174 10.04 -20.32 9.17
C GLU A 174 9.93 -19.78 10.60
N PHE A 175 8.85 -19.05 10.86
CA PHE A 175 8.38 -18.67 12.18
C PHE A 175 7.20 -19.56 12.57
N ARG A 176 7.33 -20.22 13.72
CA ARG A 176 6.28 -21.07 14.31
C ARG A 176 5.79 -20.47 15.62
N TYR A 177 4.51 -20.60 15.91
CA TYR A 177 3.97 -20.11 17.17
C TYR A 177 4.32 -21.02 18.33
N ILE A 178 4.54 -20.40 19.49
CA ILE A 178 4.72 -21.10 20.76
C ILE A 178 3.51 -20.77 21.63
N SER A 179 2.87 -21.80 22.19
CA SER A 179 1.78 -21.68 23.16
C SER A 179 2.02 -22.69 24.28
N ASN A 180 1.95 -22.25 25.54
CA ASN A 180 2.26 -23.09 26.71
C ASN A 180 3.57 -23.86 26.56
N ASP A 181 4.63 -23.17 26.10
CA ASP A 181 5.98 -23.71 25.87
C ASP A 181 6.07 -24.90 24.89
N THR A 182 5.03 -25.10 24.08
CA THR A 182 5.01 -26.07 22.98
C THR A 182 4.73 -25.40 21.65
N ILE A 183 5.19 -26.00 20.55
CA ILE A 183 4.90 -25.51 19.20
C ILE A 183 3.40 -25.72 18.92
N ASP A 184 2.69 -24.62 18.64
CA ASP A 184 1.28 -24.68 18.26
C ASP A 184 1.17 -25.12 16.78
N LYS A 185 0.96 -26.42 16.58
CA LYS A 185 0.79 -27.04 15.26
C LYS A 185 -0.54 -26.67 14.57
N LYS A 186 -1.51 -26.10 15.30
CA LYS A 186 -2.83 -25.77 14.74
C LYS A 186 -2.82 -24.42 14.01
N ARG A 187 -1.85 -23.55 14.31
CA ARG A 187 -1.74 -22.23 13.69
C ARG A 187 -0.78 -22.23 12.51
N THR A 188 -1.08 -21.40 11.53
CA THR A 188 -0.34 -21.37 10.27
C THR A 188 0.97 -20.60 10.36
N LYS A 189 2.07 -21.30 10.11
CA LYS A 189 3.43 -20.77 10.12
C LYS A 189 3.66 -19.69 9.06
N PHE A 190 4.64 -18.83 9.30
CA PHE A 190 5.17 -17.91 8.29
C PHE A 190 6.50 -18.42 7.76
N TYR A 191 6.64 -18.55 6.45
CA TYR A 191 7.94 -18.83 5.83
C TYR A 191 8.82 -17.58 5.88
N ARG A 192 10.09 -17.75 6.19
CA ARG A 192 11.06 -16.64 6.22
C ARG A 192 11.26 -16.07 4.82
N GLY A 193 11.36 -14.74 4.76
CA GLY A 193 11.56 -14.00 3.51
C GLY A 193 10.24 -13.56 2.87
N TYR A 194 10.28 -13.42 1.54
CA TYR A 194 9.14 -12.96 0.74
C TYR A 194 8.14 -14.10 0.50
N CYS A 195 6.91 -13.71 0.21
CA CYS A 195 5.86 -14.58 -0.32
C CYS A 195 6.36 -15.21 -1.64
N LYS A 196 6.19 -16.52 -1.82
CA LYS A 196 6.82 -17.27 -2.91
C LYS A 196 5.84 -17.64 -4.03
N GLY A 197 4.55 -17.37 -3.86
CA GLY A 197 3.48 -17.77 -4.77
C GLY A 197 3.29 -19.29 -4.82
N LEU A 198 3.53 -20.00 -3.71
CA LEU A 198 3.57 -21.48 -3.70
C LEU A 198 2.23 -22.14 -3.34
N ASN A 199 1.16 -21.36 -3.19
CA ASN A 199 -0.16 -21.83 -2.79
C ASN A 199 -1.24 -21.52 -3.81
#